data_AF-A0A9P6ZWI4-F1
#
_entry.id   AF-A0A9P6ZWI4-F1
#
_cell.length_a   1.000
_cell.length_b   1.000
_cell.length_c   1.000
_cell.angle_alpha   90.00
_cell.angle_beta   90.00
_cell.angle_gamma   90.00
#
_symmetry.space_group_name_H-M   'P 1'
#
loop_
_entity.id
_entity.type
_entity.pdbx_description
1 polymer ?
#
loop_
_entity_poly.entity_id
_entity_poly.type
_entity_poly.pdbx_seq_one_letter_code
_entity_poly.pdbx_strand_id
1 'polypeptide(L)' 'ELFPSLIYRMLKPKVVLLIFMLGKIVLIGTKVREEIYTVFNAINIVLYEFRKP' A
#
# COMPACT_ATOMS: atom_id res chain seq x y z
N GLU A 1 10.66 -13.75 -14.19
CA GLU A 1 9.52 -13.85 -13.25
C GLU A 1 9.14 -12.45 -12.79
N LEU A 2 7.85 -12.14 -12.79
CA LEU A 2 7.33 -10.89 -12.23
C LEU A 2 7.40 -10.97 -10.70
N PHE A 3 7.83 -9.89 -10.08
CA PHE A 3 7.97 -9.77 -8.63
C PHE A 3 6.64 -10.15 -7.94
N PRO A 4 6.64 -10.96 -6.87
CA PRO A 4 5.42 -11.59 -6.32
C PRO A 4 4.49 -10.62 -5.56
N SER A 5 4.68 -9.32 -5.71
CA SER A 5 3.90 -8.28 -5.05
C SER A 5 3.24 -7.33 -6.05
N LEU A 6 2.08 -6.79 -5.65
CA LEU A 6 1.42 -5.72 -6.38
C LEU A 6 2.12 -4.40 -6.06
N ILE A 7 2.59 -3.70 -7.10
CA ILE A 7 3.18 -2.37 -6.99
C ILE A 7 2.09 -1.34 -7.26
N TYR A 8 1.68 -0.60 -6.23
CA TYR A 8 0.72 0.48 -6.36
C TYR A 8 1.41 1.84 -6.18
N ARG A 9 1.26 2.73 -7.17
CA ARG A 9 1.85 4.07 -7.14
C ARG A 9 0.75 5.10 -6.85
N MET A 10 0.78 5.68 -5.66
CA MET A 10 -0.12 6.76 -5.30
C MET A 10 0.54 8.10 -5.68
N LEU A 11 -0.21 8.96 -6.35
CA LEU A 11 0.29 10.26 -6.83
C LEU A 11 0.27 11.33 -5.73
N LYS A 12 -0.71 11.29 -4.83
CA LYS A 12 -0.88 12.23 -3.73
C LYS A 12 -1.33 11.50 -2.45
N PRO A 13 -0.51 11.47 -1.39
CA PRO A 13 0.92 11.82 -1.38
C PRO A 13 1.74 10.91 -2.32
N LYS A 14 2.92 11.36 -2.76
CA LYS A 14 3.76 10.61 -3.71
C LYS A 14 4.42 9.43 -3.02
N VAL A 15 3.79 8.27 -3.06
CA VAL A 15 4.24 7.06 -2.36
C VAL A 15 4.08 5.82 -3.22
N VAL A 16 4.92 4.82 -2.96
CA VAL A 16 4.86 3.51 -3.60
C VAL A 16 4.54 2.48 -2.53
N LEU A 17 3.50 1.67 -2.79
CA LEU A 17 3.09 0.57 -1.94
C LEU A 17 3.47 -0.74 -2.62
N LEU A 18 4.08 -1.64 -1.85
CA LEU A 18 4.28 -3.04 -2.23
C LEU A 18 3.33 -3.88 -1.39
N ILE A 19 2.32 -4.47 -2.03
CA ILE A 19 1.29 -5.28 -1.37
C ILE A 19 1.57 -6.75 -1.66
N PHE A 20 1.73 -7.54 -0.60
CA PHE A 20 2.03 -8.96 -0.68
C PHE A 20 0.76 -9.79 -0.44
N MET A 21 0.70 -10.98 -1.05
CA MET A 21 -0.44 -11.91 -0.93
C MET A 21 -0.82 -12.25 0.53
N LEU A 22 0.14 -12.24 1.46
CA LEU A 22 -0.09 -12.51 2.88
C LEU A 22 -0.63 -11.30 3.67
N GLY A 23 -1.01 -10.22 2.99
CA GLY A 23 -1.53 -8.99 3.62
C GLY A 23 -0.44 -8.08 4.20
N LYS A 24 0.84 -8.41 4.03
CA LYS A 24 1.94 -7.50 4.36
C LYS A 24 1.98 -6.36 3.35
N ILE A 25 2.20 -5.14 3.83
CA ILE A 25 2.29 -3.93 3.00
C ILE A 25 3.58 -3.20 3.36
N VAL A 26 4.36 -2.83 2.36
CA VAL A 26 5.53 -1.95 2.52
C VAL A 26 5.22 -0.62 1.84
N LEU A 27 5.36 0.48 2.59
CA LEU A 27 5.22 1.84 2.08
C LEU A 27 6.62 2.45 1.89
N ILE A 28 6.84 3.05 0.72
CA ILE A 28 8.12 3.68 0.35
C ILE A 28 7.85 5.10 -0.16
N GLY A 29 8.71 6.04 0.22
CA GLY A 29 8.70 7.42 -0.30
C GLY A 29 8.12 8.48 0.63
N THR A 30 7.66 8.11 1.82
CA THR A 30 7.22 9.06 2.86
C THR A 30 8.39 9.54 3.70
N LYS A 31 8.44 10.84 4.02
CA LYS A 31 9.39 11.40 5.01
C LYS A 31 8.73 11.69 6.36
N VAL A 32 7.41 11.78 6.38
CA VAL A 32 6.62 12.16 7.56
C VAL A 32 5.75 10.99 7.99
N ARG A 33 5.72 10.74 9.31
CA ARG A 33 4.96 9.61 9.86
C ARG A 33 3.45 9.75 9.65
N GLU A 34 2.92 10.96 9.66
CA GLU A 34 1.50 11.23 9.41
C GLU A 34 1.06 10.78 8.02
N GLU A 35 1.90 10.99 6.99
CA GLU A 35 1.62 10.53 5.62
C GLU A 35 1.44 9.00 5.55
N ILE A 36 2.19 8.25 6.36
CA ILE A 36 2.06 6.79 6.41
C ILE A 36 0.64 6.40 6.84
N TYR A 37 0.11 7.04 7.88
CA TYR A 37 -1.24 6.77 8.37
C TYR A 37 -2.31 7.19 7.36
N THR A 38 -2.14 8.36 6.72
CA THR A 38 -3.07 8.82 5.68
C THR A 38 -3.14 7.83 4.51
N VAL A 39 -1.99 7.39 4.00
CA VAL A 39 -1.91 6.44 2.88
C VAL A 39 -2.50 5.09 3.29
N PHE A 40 -2.13 4.60 4.48
CA PHE A 40 -2.63 3.33 4.97
C PHE A 40 -4.15 3.34 5.09
N ASN A 41 -4.74 4.37 5.69
CA ASN A 41 -6.19 4.48 5.81
C ASN A 41 -6.89 4.54 4.44
N ALA A 42 -6.32 5.25 3.48
CA ALA A 42 -6.87 5.34 2.13
C ALA A 42 -6.88 3.98 1.40
N ILE A 43 -5.80 3.19 1.53
CA ILE A 43 -5.71 1.90 0.85
C ILE A 43 -6.41 0.77 1.62
N ASN A 44 -6.51 0.87 2.95
CA ASN A 44 -7.07 -0.18 3.80
C ASN A 44 -8.51 -0.54 3.42
N ILE A 45 -9.32 0.47 3.05
CA ILE A 45 -10.69 0.26 2.57
C ILE A 45 -10.68 -0.63 1.31
N VAL A 46 -9.84 -0.29 0.34
CA VAL A 46 -9.72 -1.04 -0.92
C VAL A 46 -9.23 -2.46 -0.64
N LEU A 47 -8.22 -2.63 0.20
CA LEU A 47 -7.67 -3.96 0.50
C LEU A 47 -8.66 -4.87 1.23
N TYR A 48 -9.54 -4.28 2.04
CA TYR A 48 -10.58 -5.03 2.75
C TYR A 48 -11.63 -5.59 1.77
N GLU A 49 -12.01 -4.81 0.74
CA GLU A 49 -12.91 -5.26 -0.34
C GLU A 49 -12.34 -6.47 -1.11
N PHE A 50 -11.02 -6.55 -1.28
CA PHE A 50 -10.35 -7.66 -1.96
C PHE A 50 -9.82 -8.73 -1.02
N ARG A 51 -10.21 -8.71 0.27
CA ARG A 51 -9.79 -9.71 1.24
C ARG A 51 -10.32 -11.07 0.81
N LYS A 52 -9.41 -12.02 0.58
CA LYS A 52 -9.76 -13.42 0.33
C LYS A 52 -10.43 -14.02 1.59
N PRO A 53 -11.40 -14.95 1.42
CA PRO A 53 -12.04 -15.65 2.53
C PRO A 53 -11.04 -16.27 3.49
#